data_AF-A0A7K6YUW6-F1
#
_entry.id   AF-A0A7K6YUW6-F1
#
_cell.length_a   1.000
_cell.length_b   1.000
_cell.length_c   1.000
_cell.angle_alpha   90.00
_cell.angle_beta   90.00
_cell.angle_gamma   90.00
#
_symmetry.space_group_name_H-M   'P 1'
#
loop_
_entity.id
_entity.type
_entity.pdbx_description
1 polymer ?
#
loop_
_entity_poly.entity_id
_entity_poly.type
_entity_poly.pdbx_seq_one_letter_code
_entity_poly.pdbx_strand_id
1 'polypeptide(L)'
;MGGSESSHGGRKVSFGLDEREQVRVLQGIRLTEDVVNRMKESSQSKRDNQRSPHSPSGTAPSSPAAEGKPKSPTGYFNILKIPVKMGVRYEREQALVQEELLRLAKREREAASEALNTALQWERNNTNEERQRVAQLVSNKRLQYVSIQD
;
A
#
# COMPACT_ATOMS: atom_id res chain seq x y z
N MET A 1 50.02 14.83 -0.24
CA MET A 1 48.56 14.96 -0.42
C MET A 1 48.16 13.98 -1.52
N GLY A 2 47.22 13.08 -1.21
CA GLY A 2 47.01 11.77 -1.87
C GLY A 2 46.60 11.80 -3.34
N GLY A 3 47.06 10.78 -4.08
CA GLY A 3 47.08 10.70 -5.53
C GLY A 3 45.73 10.48 -6.21
N SER A 4 45.62 11.08 -7.39
CA SER A 4 44.53 10.93 -8.35
C SER A 4 44.88 9.85 -9.39
N GLU A 5 44.75 8.59 -9.02
CA GLU A 5 44.90 7.45 -9.94
C GLU A 5 43.68 6.51 -9.84
N SER A 6 42.64 6.83 -10.62
CA SER A 6 41.65 5.84 -11.07
C SER A 6 41.07 6.25 -12.42
N SER A 7 41.96 6.53 -13.36
CA SER A 7 41.60 6.66 -14.76
C SER A 7 41.38 5.24 -15.31
N HIS A 8 40.22 5.01 -15.93
CA HIS A 8 39.83 3.80 -16.70
C HIS A 8 39.16 2.66 -15.90
N GLY A 9 38.15 3.01 -15.09
CA GLY A 9 37.26 2.01 -14.45
C GLY A 9 36.49 2.50 -13.22
N GLY A 10 36.54 3.80 -12.91
CA GLY A 10 35.91 4.36 -11.72
C GLY A 10 34.38 4.32 -11.75
N ARG A 11 33.77 3.97 -10.62
CA ARG A 11 32.31 4.11 -10.40
C ARG A 11 31.93 5.58 -10.60
N LYS A 12 31.02 5.86 -11.55
CA LYS A 12 30.49 7.21 -11.76
C LYS A 12 29.57 7.57 -10.59
N VAL A 13 29.84 8.71 -9.95
CA VAL A 13 29.00 9.29 -8.90
C VAL A 13 28.47 10.65 -9.36
N SER A 14 27.26 10.99 -8.96
CA SER A 14 26.67 12.31 -9.21
C SER A 14 26.61 13.08 -7.90
N PHE A 15 26.83 14.40 -7.95
CA PHE A 15 26.75 15.28 -6.78
C PHE A 15 25.53 16.19 -6.89
N GLY A 16 24.92 16.55 -5.76
CA GLY A 16 23.82 17.49 -5.67
C GLY A 16 23.80 18.20 -4.32
N LEU A 17 23.02 19.27 -4.19
CA LEU A 17 22.86 20.01 -2.93
C LEU A 17 21.75 19.41 -2.07
N ASP A 18 21.87 19.54 -0.76
CA ASP A 18 20.82 19.23 0.21
C ASP A 18 20.04 20.46 0.69
N GLU A 19 19.11 20.24 1.63
CA GLU A 19 18.24 21.28 2.20
C GLU A 19 19.02 22.39 2.92
N ARG A 20 20.29 22.13 3.24
CA ARG A 20 21.20 23.05 3.92
C ARG A 20 22.26 23.59 2.95
N GLU A 21 22.01 23.43 1.65
CA GLU A 21 22.91 23.81 0.56
C GLU A 21 24.29 23.13 0.63
N GLN A 22 24.37 21.94 1.23
CA GLN A 22 25.60 21.16 1.31
C GLN A 22 25.71 20.15 0.16
N VAL A 23 26.94 19.95 -0.35
CA VAL A 23 27.21 18.98 -1.40
C VAL A 23 27.11 17.56 -0.85
N ARG A 24 26.21 16.76 -1.44
CA ARG A 24 26.01 15.34 -1.16
C ARG A 24 26.15 14.51 -2.44
N VAL A 25 26.46 13.23 -2.26
CA VAL A 25 26.44 12.24 -3.36
C VAL A 25 25.00 11.80 -3.61
N LEU A 26 24.57 11.85 -4.86
CA LEU A 26 23.27 11.36 -5.30
C LEU A 26 23.36 9.87 -5.67
N GLN A 27 22.50 9.07 -5.04
CA GLN A 27 22.35 7.65 -5.37
C GLN A 27 21.49 7.51 -6.63
N GLY A 28 22.08 6.97 -7.70
CA GLY A 28 21.38 6.64 -8.94
C GLY A 28 21.31 5.13 -9.17
N ILE A 29 20.34 4.71 -9.99
CA ILE A 29 20.23 3.33 -10.47
C ILE A 29 20.84 3.26 -11.88
N ARG A 30 21.71 2.27 -12.12
CA ARG A 30 22.25 2.04 -13.47
C ARG A 30 21.20 1.30 -14.30
N LEU A 31 20.73 1.93 -15.37
CA LEU A 31 19.88 1.27 -16.34
C LEU A 31 20.71 0.29 -17.18
N THR A 32 20.10 -0.82 -17.56
CA THR A 32 20.67 -1.75 -18.54
C THR A 32 20.58 -1.15 -19.95
N GLU A 33 21.47 -1.59 -20.82
CA GLU A 33 21.55 -1.10 -22.20
C GLU A 33 20.21 -1.25 -22.95
N ASP A 34 19.52 -2.36 -22.74
CA ASP A 34 18.20 -2.62 -23.33
C ASP A 34 17.14 -1.58 -22.94
N VAL A 35 17.15 -1.13 -21.67
CA VAL A 35 16.22 -0.11 -21.18
C VAL A 35 16.57 1.25 -21.79
N VAL A 36 17.87 1.55 -21.90
CA VAL A 36 18.36 2.80 -22.52
C VAL A 36 17.98 2.86 -24.01
N ASN A 37 18.15 1.75 -24.75
CA ASN A 37 17.81 1.67 -26.18
C ASN A 37 16.31 1.83 -26.41
N ARG A 38 15.48 1.14 -25.62
CA ARG A 38 14.02 1.31 -25.68
C ARG A 38 13.56 2.74 -25.37
N MET A 39 14.22 3.42 -24.43
CA MET A 39 13.91 4.82 -24.13
C MET A 39 14.30 5.77 -25.27
N LYS A 40 15.41 5.49 -25.96
CA LYS A 40 15.81 6.22 -27.17
C LYS A 40 14.82 6.00 -28.32
N GLU A 41 14.45 4.76 -28.60
CA GLU A 41 13.52 4.38 -29.66
C GLU A 41 12.10 4.91 -29.42
N SER A 42 11.60 4.83 -28.18
CA SER A 42 10.28 5.39 -27.82
C SER A 42 10.22 6.92 -27.90
N SER A 43 11.37 7.59 -27.77
CA SER A 43 11.49 9.04 -28.00
C SER A 43 11.50 9.37 -29.51
N GLN A 44 11.99 8.47 -30.36
CA GLN A 44 12.04 8.64 -31.82
C GLN A 44 10.76 8.22 -32.54
N SER A 45 10.01 7.23 -32.03
CA SER A 45 8.75 6.76 -32.63
C SER A 45 7.62 7.80 -32.65
N LYS A 46 7.76 8.91 -31.88
CA LYS A 46 6.86 10.07 -31.99
C LYS A 46 7.14 10.96 -33.20
N ARG A 47 8.32 10.88 -33.84
CA ARG A 47 8.66 11.70 -35.01
C ARG A 47 8.38 11.05 -36.37
N ASP A 48 8.17 9.74 -36.43
CA ASP A 48 8.10 9.01 -37.71
C ASP A 48 6.69 8.49 -38.11
N ASN A 49 5.66 8.73 -37.29
CA ASN A 49 4.28 8.34 -37.60
C ASN A 49 3.50 9.35 -38.47
N GLN A 50 4.19 10.16 -39.29
CA GLN A 50 3.58 11.00 -40.32
C GLN A 50 3.95 10.58 -41.75
N ARG A 51 4.11 9.27 -42.01
CA ARG A 51 4.14 8.75 -43.38
C ARG A 51 3.06 7.71 -43.62
N SER A 52 2.02 8.16 -44.30
CA SER A 52 0.90 7.37 -44.84
C SER A 52 1.37 6.17 -45.69
N PRO A 53 0.56 5.10 -45.81
CA PRO A 53 0.94 3.84 -46.42
C PRO A 53 0.80 3.90 -47.95
N HIS A 54 1.86 3.54 -48.68
CA HIS A 54 1.79 3.28 -50.11
C HIS A 54 2.01 1.78 -50.36
N SER A 55 0.95 1.08 -50.74
CA SER A 55 0.97 -0.27 -51.32
C SER A 55 0.97 -0.17 -52.86
N PRO A 56 1.68 -1.05 -53.60
CA PRO A 56 1.50 -1.14 -55.04
C PRO A 56 0.46 -2.20 -55.44
N SER A 57 -0.45 -1.75 -56.32
CA SER A 57 -1.23 -2.43 -57.38
C SER A 57 -0.72 -3.84 -57.79
N GLY A 58 -1.51 -4.85 -58.14
CA GLY A 58 -2.92 -4.97 -58.51
C GLY A 58 -3.08 -6.14 -59.49
N THR A 59 -4.13 -6.95 -59.37
CA THR A 59 -4.84 -7.68 -60.46
C THR A 59 -6.06 -8.38 -59.83
N ALA A 60 -7.26 -8.00 -60.27
CA ALA A 60 -8.53 -8.67 -59.96
C ALA A 60 -9.09 -9.29 -61.26
N PRO A 61 -10.08 -10.20 -61.16
CA PRO A 61 -11.30 -9.90 -61.93
C PRO A 61 -12.64 -10.23 -61.22
N SER A 62 -13.60 -9.31 -61.49
CA SER A 62 -15.06 -9.44 -61.67
C SER A 62 -16.02 -9.96 -60.57
N SER A 63 -16.70 -8.99 -59.93
CA SER A 63 -18.15 -8.70 -59.69
C SER A 63 -19.26 -9.74 -60.02
N PRO A 64 -20.56 -9.59 -59.58
CA PRO A 64 -21.22 -8.47 -58.88
C PRO A 64 -22.22 -8.84 -57.73
N ALA A 65 -22.70 -7.80 -57.04
CA ALA A 65 -23.98 -7.69 -56.33
C ALA A 65 -24.29 -8.66 -55.15
N ALA A 66 -23.99 -8.21 -53.94
CA ALA A 66 -24.83 -8.50 -52.77
C ALA A 66 -24.89 -7.25 -51.89
N GLU A 67 -26.12 -6.87 -51.56
CA GLU A 67 -26.50 -5.65 -50.86
C GLU A 67 -25.70 -5.39 -49.59
N GLY A 68 -25.45 -4.09 -49.37
CA GLY A 68 -24.72 -3.58 -48.22
C GLY A 68 -25.36 -4.01 -46.89
N LYS A 69 -24.60 -4.78 -46.11
CA LYS A 69 -24.83 -4.96 -44.68
C LYS A 69 -23.65 -4.32 -43.96
N PRO A 70 -23.84 -3.19 -43.24
CA PRO A 70 -22.73 -2.59 -42.51
C PRO A 70 -22.30 -3.55 -41.40
N LYS A 71 -21.01 -3.90 -41.42
CA LYS A 71 -20.37 -4.68 -40.37
C LYS A 71 -20.38 -3.86 -39.07
N SER A 72 -21.17 -4.34 -38.11
CA SER A 72 -21.08 -4.18 -36.65
C SER A 72 -21.25 -2.78 -36.02
N PRO A 73 -22.08 -2.65 -34.97
CA PRO A 73 -21.92 -1.63 -33.93
C PRO A 73 -21.35 -2.26 -32.65
N THR A 74 -20.46 -3.24 -32.72
CA THR A 74 -19.95 -3.90 -31.50
C THR A 74 -18.89 -3.04 -30.77
N GLY A 75 -18.30 -2.04 -31.44
CA GLY A 75 -17.33 -1.12 -30.82
C GLY A 75 -17.94 -0.17 -29.78
N TYR A 76 -19.10 0.43 -30.09
CA TYR A 76 -19.76 1.41 -29.23
C TYR A 76 -20.34 0.80 -27.95
N PHE A 77 -20.83 -0.45 -28.02
CA PHE A 77 -21.30 -1.19 -26.85
C PHE A 77 -20.17 -1.52 -25.86
N ASN A 78 -18.93 -1.66 -26.33
CA ASN A 78 -17.80 -1.98 -25.45
C ASN A 78 -17.24 -0.73 -24.76
N ILE A 79 -17.21 0.42 -25.44
CA ILE A 79 -16.74 1.70 -24.88
C ILE A 79 -17.63 2.17 -23.71
N LEU A 80 -18.95 2.00 -23.81
CA LEU A 80 -19.90 2.33 -22.74
C LEU A 80 -19.85 1.34 -21.56
N LYS A 81 -19.45 0.09 -21.78
CA LYS A 81 -19.35 -0.94 -20.74
C LYS A 81 -18.10 -0.79 -19.86
N ILE A 82 -17.04 -0.14 -20.34
CA ILE A 82 -15.80 0.07 -19.57
C ILE A 82 -16.04 0.96 -18.33
N PRO A 83 -16.65 2.16 -18.43
CA PRO A 83 -16.93 2.99 -17.26
C PRO A 83 -17.95 2.35 -16.31
N VAL A 84 -18.97 1.64 -16.83
CA VAL A 84 -19.96 0.92 -16.01
C VAL A 84 -19.31 -0.21 -15.21
N LYS A 85 -18.45 -1.03 -15.86
CA LYS A 85 -17.71 -2.10 -15.17
C LYS A 85 -16.73 -1.55 -14.13
N MET A 86 -16.17 -0.36 -14.36
CA MET A 86 -15.29 0.29 -13.38
C MET A 86 -16.07 0.76 -12.15
N GLY A 87 -17.24 1.36 -12.33
CA GLY A 87 -18.12 1.78 -11.24
C GLY A 87 -18.57 0.62 -10.36
N VAL A 88 -18.98 -0.50 -10.98
CA VAL A 88 -19.40 -1.71 -10.24
C VAL A 88 -18.26 -2.32 -9.42
N ARG A 89 -17.02 -2.31 -9.92
CA ARG A 89 -15.86 -2.80 -9.16
C ARG A 89 -15.53 -1.88 -7.98
N TYR A 90 -15.54 -0.58 -8.22
CA TYR A 90 -15.28 0.41 -7.17
C TYR A 90 -16.30 0.31 -6.04
N GLU A 91 -17.59 0.18 -6.36
CA GLU A 91 -18.65 0.05 -5.36
C GLU A 91 -18.50 -1.23 -4.53
N ARG A 92 -18.11 -2.35 -5.17
CA ARG A 92 -17.78 -3.59 -4.46
C ARG A 92 -16.59 -3.43 -3.53
N GLU A 93 -15.53 -2.75 -3.97
CA GLU A 93 -14.35 -2.47 -3.12
C GLU A 93 -14.73 -1.59 -1.93
N GLN A 94 -15.57 -0.57 -2.13
CA GLN A 94 -16.09 0.27 -1.04
C GLN A 94 -16.86 -0.54 0.01
N ALA A 95 -17.69 -1.49 -0.43
CA ALA A 95 -18.42 -2.37 0.49
C ALA A 95 -17.48 -3.25 1.32
N LEU A 96 -16.45 -3.83 0.70
CA LEU A 96 -15.45 -4.64 1.40
C LEU A 96 -14.65 -3.81 2.42
N VAL A 97 -14.27 -2.57 2.07
CA VAL A 97 -13.58 -1.67 2.99
C VAL A 97 -14.46 -1.32 4.19
N GLN A 98 -15.75 -1.04 3.98
CA GLN A 98 -16.68 -0.76 5.07
C GLN A 98 -16.88 -1.98 5.98
N GLU A 99 -17.00 -3.18 5.42
CA GLU A 99 -17.12 -4.43 6.18
C GLU A 99 -15.87 -4.69 7.03
N GLU A 100 -14.68 -4.53 6.47
CA GLU A 100 -13.42 -4.70 7.20
C GLU A 100 -13.24 -3.67 8.32
N LEU A 101 -13.60 -2.41 8.10
CA LEU A 101 -13.60 -1.38 9.14
C LEU A 101 -14.57 -1.73 10.28
N LEU A 102 -15.78 -2.18 9.95
CA LEU A 102 -16.76 -2.60 10.96
C LEU A 102 -16.25 -3.80 11.77
N ARG A 103 -15.65 -4.78 11.09
CA ARG A 103 -15.07 -5.97 11.72
C ARG A 103 -13.92 -5.60 12.65
N LEU A 104 -13.07 -4.66 12.25
CA LEU A 104 -11.97 -4.17 13.06
C LEU A 104 -12.47 -3.41 14.29
N ALA A 105 -13.42 -2.48 14.11
CA ALA A 105 -14.02 -1.73 15.21
C ALA A 105 -14.69 -2.64 16.25
N LYS A 106 -15.37 -3.70 15.80
CA LYS A 106 -15.94 -4.71 16.70
C LYS A 106 -14.85 -5.41 17.51
N ARG A 107 -13.79 -5.89 16.87
CA ARG A 107 -12.67 -6.55 17.53
C ARG A 107 -11.98 -5.64 18.53
N GLU A 108 -11.76 -4.37 18.17
CA GLU A 108 -11.14 -3.38 19.07
C GLU A 108 -11.99 -3.13 20.31
N ARG A 109 -13.31 -2.98 20.14
CA ARG A 109 -14.23 -2.83 21.27
C ARG A 109 -14.19 -4.05 22.20
N GLU A 110 -14.23 -5.25 21.62
CA GLU A 110 -14.17 -6.51 22.39
C GLU A 110 -12.84 -6.60 23.16
N ALA A 111 -11.70 -6.38 22.49
CA ALA A 111 -10.39 -6.37 23.12
C ALA A 111 -10.27 -5.34 24.25
N ALA A 112 -10.77 -4.11 24.04
CA ALA A 112 -10.79 -3.07 25.05
C ALA A 112 -11.68 -3.47 26.25
N SER A 113 -12.83 -4.09 26.00
CA SER A 113 -13.73 -4.55 27.05
C SER A 113 -13.13 -5.69 27.89
N GLU A 114 -12.45 -6.63 27.26
CA GLU A 114 -11.76 -7.73 27.95
C GLU A 114 -10.57 -7.23 28.78
N ALA A 115 -9.80 -6.29 28.25
CA ALA A 115 -8.71 -5.65 28.99
C ALA A 115 -9.23 -4.92 30.23
N LEU A 116 -10.33 -4.17 30.10
CA LEU A 116 -10.99 -3.51 31.22
C LEU A 116 -11.50 -4.50 32.27
N ASN A 117 -12.19 -5.57 31.83
CA ASN A 117 -12.70 -6.60 32.74
C ASN A 117 -11.55 -7.27 33.50
N THR A 118 -10.48 -7.63 32.79
CA THR A 118 -9.27 -8.19 33.38
C THR A 118 -8.69 -7.24 34.44
N ALA A 119 -8.49 -5.96 34.11
CA ALA A 119 -7.98 -4.97 35.05
C ALA A 119 -8.86 -4.83 36.30
N LEU A 120 -10.18 -4.80 36.14
CA LEU A 120 -11.13 -4.73 37.25
C LEU A 120 -11.08 -5.99 38.15
N GLN A 121 -10.91 -7.17 37.56
CA GLN A 121 -10.74 -8.41 38.33
C GLN A 121 -9.46 -8.38 39.16
N TRP A 122 -8.34 -7.94 38.57
CA TRP A 122 -7.08 -7.77 39.28
C TRP A 122 -7.20 -6.77 40.43
N GLU A 123 -7.83 -5.63 40.20
CA GLU A 123 -8.06 -4.62 41.25
C GLU A 123 -8.91 -5.16 42.39
N ARG A 124 -9.99 -5.88 42.07
CA ARG A 124 -10.88 -6.48 43.08
C ARG A 124 -10.16 -7.53 43.90
N ASN A 125 -9.35 -8.37 43.26
CA ASN A 125 -8.57 -9.39 43.94
C ASN A 125 -7.53 -8.75 44.87
N ASN A 126 -6.78 -7.77 44.37
CA ASN A 126 -5.79 -7.03 45.16
C ASN A 126 -6.43 -6.33 46.38
N THR A 127 -7.60 -5.71 46.18
CA THR A 127 -8.34 -5.06 47.27
C THR A 127 -8.82 -6.08 48.31
N ASN A 128 -9.29 -7.25 47.89
CA ASN A 128 -9.72 -8.30 48.81
C ASN A 128 -8.55 -8.88 49.61
N GLU A 129 -7.41 -9.12 48.97
CA GLU A 129 -6.19 -9.54 49.66
C GLU A 129 -5.76 -8.53 50.72
N GLU A 130 -5.76 -7.23 50.38
CA GLU A 130 -5.40 -6.18 51.33
C GLU A 130 -6.38 -6.10 52.50
N ARG A 131 -7.69 -6.21 52.23
CA ARG A 131 -8.71 -6.31 53.27
C ARG A 131 -8.47 -7.50 54.21
N GLN A 132 -8.07 -8.65 53.67
CA GLN A 132 -7.76 -9.83 54.47
C GLN A 132 -6.50 -9.61 55.32
N ARG A 133 -5.43 -9.00 54.77
CA ARG A 133 -4.22 -8.63 55.53
C ARG A 133 -4.56 -7.69 56.69
N VAL A 134 -5.37 -6.67 56.45
CA VAL A 134 -5.81 -5.73 57.49
C VAL A 134 -6.66 -6.44 58.55
N ALA A 135 -7.61 -7.29 58.16
CA ALA A 135 -8.45 -8.03 59.10
C ALA A 135 -7.61 -8.97 60.00
N GLN A 136 -6.61 -9.64 59.43
CA GLN A 136 -5.64 -10.45 60.19
C GLN A 136 -4.83 -9.58 61.15
N LEU A 137 -4.31 -8.43 60.70
CA LEU A 137 -3.57 -7.51 61.55
C LEU A 137 -4.40 -7.00 62.73
N VAL A 138 -5.66 -6.63 62.49
CA VAL A 138 -6.60 -6.20 63.54
C VAL A 138 -6.83 -7.33 64.54
N SER A 139 -7.05 -8.55 64.07
CA SER A 139 -7.24 -9.73 64.92
C SER A 139 -6.01 -10.01 65.78
N ASN A 140 -4.81 -10.00 65.19
CA ASN A 140 -3.56 -10.19 65.90
C ASN A 140 -3.32 -9.10 66.95
N LYS A 141 -3.54 -7.83 66.60
CA LYS A 141 -3.44 -6.72 67.58
C LYS A 141 -4.44 -6.88 68.71
N ARG A 142 -5.68 -7.27 68.42
CA ARG A 142 -6.71 -7.50 69.45
C ARG A 142 -6.29 -8.60 70.42
N LEU A 143 -5.77 -9.72 69.92
CA LEU A 143 -5.27 -10.81 70.77
C LEU A 143 -4.09 -10.35 71.65
N GLN A 144 -3.19 -9.55 71.11
CA GLN A 144 -2.07 -8.98 71.87
C GLN A 144 -2.57 -8.07 73.02
N TYR A 145 -3.57 -7.21 72.78
CA TYR A 145 -4.13 -6.36 73.83
C TYR A 145 -4.78 -7.15 74.97
N VAL A 146 -5.51 -8.23 74.65
CA VAL A 146 -6.12 -9.10 75.66
C VAL A 146 -5.05 -9.80 76.51
N SER A 147 -4.00 -10.32 75.88
CA SER A 147 -2.89 -11.00 76.59
C SER A 147 -2.06 -10.09 77.51
N ILE A 148 -2.14 -8.76 77.37
CA ILE A 148 -1.41 -7.80 78.22
C ILE A 148 -2.25 -7.40 79.45
N GLN A 149 -3.56 -7.69 79.45
CA GLN A 149 -4.48 -7.33 80.54
C GLN A 149 -4.71 -8.46 81.55
N ASP A 150 -4.34 -9.70 81.22
CA ASP A 150 -4.31 -10.86 82.13
C ASP A 150 -2.91 -11.05 82.74
#